data_AF-A0A955Z012-F1
#
_entry.id   AF-A0A955Z012-F1
#
_cell.length_a   1.000
_cell.length_b   1.000
_cell.length_c   1.000
_cell.angle_alpha   90.00
_cell.angle_beta   90.00
_cell.angle_gamma   90.00
#
_symmetry.space_group_name_H-M   'P 1'
#
loop_
_entity.id
_entity.type
_entity.pdbx_description
1 polymer ?
#
loop_
_entity_poly.entity_id
_entity_poly.type
_entity_poly.pdbx_seq_one_letter_code
_entity_poly.pdbx_strand_id
1 'polypeptide(L)'
;MASLGKKVTELRALLGRVRVTPEGTQPREELRRKLHALGQGARMMRLDAMERSVCEATGLLDRASDQRRIETMDLDTIEQVLEDLPALAWGEGVARSSREEEAQREVLPHFHALVVGPARIADALLDEPSTRRPTFECDTTPDAQAAFELARSSCPDVIVLDADVEDASELVEALMDEPLTESLPIIVVGSFLTAGEASLYVAMGVAKTIAKPTSRETLRAACEEALRVRDSKTDRLVLGEPTLEQLGERLADEIRQAIVGRSDPAMRELRVPLGEGTEIMAPLWGAIARVREIVMSRTNGAVRFGGPGPEGAIAYAGADVARADRSRG
;
A
#
# COMPACT_ATOMS: atom_id res chain seq x y z
N MET A 1 -8.08 -35.15 23.13
CA MET A 1 -7.73 -34.67 21.77
C MET A 1 -8.01 -35.69 20.65
N ALA A 2 -8.04 -37.00 20.92
CA ALA A 2 -8.43 -38.04 19.94
C ALA A 2 -9.86 -37.92 19.35
N SER A 3 -10.71 -37.04 19.89
CA SER A 3 -12.10 -36.85 19.47
C SER A 3 -12.32 -35.73 18.45
N LEU A 4 -11.33 -34.86 18.19
CA LEU A 4 -11.51 -33.72 17.28
C LEU A 4 -11.61 -34.17 15.81
N GLY A 5 -10.70 -35.04 15.35
CA GLY A 5 -10.76 -35.58 13.98
C GLY A 5 -12.09 -36.29 13.70
N LYS A 6 -12.60 -37.07 14.67
CA LYS A 6 -13.92 -37.70 14.55
C LYS A 6 -15.05 -36.68 14.42
N LYS A 7 -15.01 -35.60 15.22
CA LYS A 7 -16.01 -34.52 15.15
C LYS A 7 -15.97 -33.78 13.81
N VAL A 8 -14.79 -33.51 13.27
CA VAL A 8 -14.63 -32.88 11.94
C VAL A 8 -15.21 -33.78 10.85
N THR A 9 -14.91 -35.08 10.86
CA THR A 9 -15.49 -36.05 9.91
C THR A 9 -17.01 -36.10 10.01
N GLU A 10 -17.57 -36.11 11.22
CA GLU A 10 -19.03 -36.06 11.42
C GLU A 10 -19.65 -34.76 10.89
N LEU A 11 -18.99 -33.62 11.09
CA LEU A 11 -19.46 -32.32 10.59
C LEU A 11 -19.43 -32.24 9.06
N ARG A 12 -18.38 -32.77 8.41
CA ARG A 12 -18.31 -32.86 6.94
C ARG A 12 -19.41 -33.75 6.36
N ALA A 13 -19.70 -34.88 7.00
CA ALA A 13 -20.79 -35.76 6.58
C ALA A 13 -22.16 -35.05 6.68
N LEU A 14 -22.37 -34.23 7.71
CA LEU A 14 -23.59 -33.43 7.83
C LEU A 14 -23.65 -32.29 6.80
N LEU A 15 -22.52 -31.62 6.54
CA LEU A 15 -22.43 -30.59 5.50
C LEU A 15 -22.76 -31.16 4.11
N GLY A 16 -22.24 -32.35 3.79
CA GLY A 16 -22.59 -33.05 2.55
C GLY A 16 -24.10 -33.35 2.43
N ARG A 17 -24.77 -33.69 3.53
CA ARG A 17 -26.23 -33.86 3.55
C ARG A 17 -26.98 -32.54 3.33
N VAL A 18 -26.49 -31.44 3.90
CA VAL A 18 -27.04 -30.09 3.65
C VAL A 18 -26.86 -29.70 2.18
N ARG A 19 -25.72 -30.02 1.57
CA ARG A 19 -25.43 -29.73 0.15
C ARG A 19 -26.35 -30.48 -0.82
N VAL A 20 -26.71 -31.72 -0.49
CA VAL A 20 -27.65 -32.53 -1.27
C VAL A 20 -29.11 -32.10 -1.06
N THR A 21 -29.45 -31.55 0.11
CA THR A 21 -30.82 -31.12 0.43
C THR A 21 -30.81 -29.72 1.07
N PRO A 22 -30.53 -28.66 0.28
CA PRO A 22 -30.29 -27.31 0.79
C PRO A 22 -31.52 -26.65 1.42
N GLU A 23 -32.72 -27.08 1.04
CA GLU A 23 -34.01 -26.63 1.60
C GLU A 23 -34.41 -27.40 2.88
N GLY A 24 -33.69 -28.48 3.21
CA GLY A 24 -33.96 -29.29 4.39
C GLY A 24 -33.54 -28.59 5.68
N THR A 25 -34.52 -28.27 6.54
CA THR A 25 -34.27 -27.64 7.84
C THR A 25 -33.60 -28.59 8.84
N GLN A 26 -33.93 -29.88 8.81
CA GLN A 26 -33.42 -30.86 9.77
C GLN A 26 -31.89 -31.09 9.69
N PRO A 27 -31.27 -31.32 8.51
CA PRO A 27 -29.81 -31.46 8.40
C PRO A 27 -29.06 -30.18 8.79
N ARG A 28 -29.65 -29.01 8.48
CA ARG A 28 -29.08 -27.69 8.81
C ARG A 28 -29.07 -27.43 10.31
N GLU A 29 -30.18 -27.70 10.99
CA GLU A 29 -30.28 -27.57 12.44
C GLU A 29 -29.34 -28.54 13.18
N GLU A 30 -29.17 -29.75 12.63
CA GLU A 30 -28.23 -30.73 13.18
C GLU A 30 -26.77 -30.25 13.05
N LEU A 31 -26.38 -29.71 11.89
CA LEU A 31 -25.06 -29.11 11.65
C LEU A 31 -24.81 -27.91 12.57
N ARG A 32 -25.76 -26.98 12.65
CA ARG A 32 -25.72 -25.79 13.51
C ARG A 32 -25.51 -26.15 14.98
N ARG A 33 -26.30 -27.10 15.50
CA ARG A 33 -26.17 -27.57 16.89
C ARG A 33 -24.79 -28.17 17.17
N LYS A 34 -24.23 -28.95 16.23
CA LYS A 34 -22.90 -29.56 16.41
C LYS A 34 -21.77 -28.54 16.32
N LEU A 35 -21.85 -27.55 15.41
CA LEU A 35 -20.90 -26.44 15.34
C LEU A 35 -20.94 -25.60 16.63
N HIS A 36 -22.12 -25.25 17.12
CA HIS A 36 -22.24 -24.51 18.37
C HIS A 36 -21.64 -25.27 19.57
N ALA A 37 -21.91 -26.58 19.68
CA ALA A 37 -21.30 -27.41 20.72
C ALA A 37 -19.76 -27.50 20.59
N LEU A 38 -19.24 -27.47 19.37
CA LEU A 38 -17.80 -27.43 19.11
C LEU A 38 -17.19 -26.09 19.53
N GLY A 39 -17.84 -24.97 19.21
CA GLY A 39 -17.40 -23.63 19.60
C GLY A 39 -17.34 -23.46 21.12
N GLN A 40 -18.37 -23.93 21.83
CA GLN A 40 -18.38 -23.93 23.31
C GLN A 40 -17.23 -24.78 23.89
N GLY A 41 -16.92 -25.92 23.25
CA GLY A 41 -15.77 -26.74 23.62
C GLY A 41 -14.42 -26.04 23.39
N ALA A 42 -14.27 -25.35 22.25
CA ALA A 42 -13.08 -24.56 21.93
C ALA A 42 -12.86 -23.42 22.94
N ARG A 43 -13.93 -22.71 23.31
CA ARG A 43 -13.92 -21.66 24.33
C ARG A 43 -13.46 -22.16 25.70
N MET A 44 -13.99 -23.30 26.16
CA MET A 44 -13.59 -23.90 27.43
C MET A 44 -12.11 -24.31 27.45
N MET A 45 -11.56 -24.67 26.29
CA MET A 45 -10.17 -25.04 26.10
C MET A 45 -9.24 -23.85 25.76
N ARG A 46 -9.78 -22.63 25.70
CA ARG A 46 -9.06 -21.40 25.31
C ARG A 46 -8.38 -21.48 23.93
N LEU A 47 -9.07 -22.11 22.97
CA LEU A 47 -8.64 -22.21 21.58
C LEU A 47 -9.26 -21.06 20.76
N ASP A 48 -8.80 -19.83 21.01
CA ASP A 48 -9.46 -18.61 20.55
C ASP A 48 -9.59 -18.51 19.02
N ALA A 49 -8.60 -19.02 18.26
CA ALA A 49 -8.63 -19.06 16.80
C ALA A 49 -9.69 -20.05 16.26
N MET A 50 -9.83 -21.19 16.94
CA MET A 50 -10.82 -22.22 16.61
C MET A 50 -12.23 -21.77 16.99
N GLU A 51 -12.40 -21.12 18.16
CA GLU A 51 -13.68 -20.57 18.60
C GLU A 51 -14.23 -19.54 17.60
N ARG A 52 -13.39 -18.58 17.19
CA ARG A 52 -13.75 -17.55 16.20
C ARG A 52 -14.20 -18.16 14.87
N SER A 53 -13.41 -19.10 14.34
CA SER A 53 -13.72 -19.75 13.05
C SER A 53 -15.02 -20.57 13.10
N VAL A 54 -15.29 -21.27 14.21
CA VAL A 54 -16.56 -22.00 14.40
C VAL A 54 -17.75 -21.04 14.56
N CYS A 55 -17.56 -19.90 15.24
CA CYS A 55 -18.59 -18.88 15.40
C CYS A 55 -18.99 -18.27 14.05
N GLU A 56 -18.03 -18.00 13.18
CA GLU A 56 -18.25 -17.49 11.82
C GLU A 56 -19.04 -18.48 10.95
N ALA A 57 -18.63 -19.75 10.95
CA ALA A 57 -19.36 -20.82 10.24
C ALA A 57 -20.81 -20.99 10.75
N THR A 58 -21.03 -20.77 12.06
CA THR A 58 -22.39 -20.77 12.63
C THR A 58 -23.19 -19.55 12.17
N GLY A 59 -22.57 -18.36 12.11
CA GLY A 59 -23.20 -17.15 11.60
C GLY A 59 -23.61 -17.22 10.12
N LEU A 60 -22.83 -17.91 9.28
CA LEU A 60 -23.21 -18.20 7.89
C LEU A 60 -24.49 -19.05 7.81
N LEU A 61 -24.61 -20.09 8.65
CA LEU A 61 -25.81 -20.93 8.70
C LEU A 61 -27.03 -20.17 9.22
N ASP A 62 -26.84 -19.27 10.19
CA ASP A 62 -27.93 -18.47 10.77
C ASP A 62 -28.49 -17.46 9.77
N ARG A 63 -27.62 -16.74 9.03
CA ARG A 63 -28.05 -15.81 7.94
C ARG A 63 -28.88 -16.51 6.87
N ALA A 64 -28.50 -17.73 6.51
CA ALA A 64 -29.22 -18.52 5.52
C ALA A 64 -30.52 -19.13 6.05
N SER A 65 -30.69 -19.24 7.37
CA SER A 65 -31.95 -19.64 8.01
C SER A 65 -33.06 -18.62 7.75
N ASP A 66 -32.71 -17.33 7.81
CA ASP A 66 -33.62 -16.22 7.51
C ASP A 66 -34.02 -16.17 6.02
N GLN A 67 -33.12 -16.58 5.12
CA GLN A 67 -33.31 -16.52 3.67
C GLN A 67 -33.91 -17.81 3.05
N ARG A 68 -34.26 -18.83 3.86
CA ARG A 68 -34.77 -20.15 3.45
C ARG A 68 -33.86 -21.00 2.55
N ARG A 69 -32.70 -20.51 2.12
CA ARG A 69 -31.71 -21.24 1.30
C ARG A 69 -30.30 -20.84 1.70
N ILE A 70 -29.38 -21.80 1.75
CA ILE A 70 -27.94 -21.53 1.88
C ILE A 70 -27.35 -21.46 0.47
N GLU A 71 -26.53 -20.45 0.19
CA GLU A 71 -25.82 -20.34 -1.07
C GLU A 71 -24.69 -21.37 -1.15
N THR A 72 -24.35 -21.82 -2.37
CA THR A 72 -23.24 -22.77 -2.57
C THR A 72 -21.93 -22.20 -2.03
N MET A 73 -21.72 -20.90 -2.19
CA MET A 73 -20.55 -20.18 -1.68
C MET A 73 -20.43 -20.27 -0.15
N ASP A 74 -21.53 -20.11 0.58
CA ASP A 74 -21.53 -20.23 2.05
C ASP A 74 -21.20 -21.66 2.51
N LEU A 75 -21.69 -22.69 1.78
CA LEU A 75 -21.37 -24.08 2.09
C LEU A 75 -19.89 -24.40 1.86
N ASP A 76 -19.29 -23.83 0.82
CA ASP A 76 -17.85 -23.98 0.52
C ASP A 76 -17.00 -23.33 1.60
N THR A 77 -17.40 -22.14 2.07
CA THR A 77 -16.76 -21.46 3.20
C THR A 77 -16.83 -22.30 4.48
N ILE A 78 -17.99 -22.89 4.78
CA ILE A 78 -18.14 -23.77 5.96
C ILE A 78 -17.32 -25.05 5.81
N GLU A 79 -17.27 -25.66 4.62
CA GLU A 79 -16.45 -26.85 4.34
C GLU A 79 -14.99 -26.56 4.64
N GLN A 80 -14.51 -25.43 4.12
CA GLN A 80 -13.16 -24.97 4.27
C GLN A 80 -12.79 -24.68 5.74
N VAL A 81 -13.68 -24.05 6.50
CA VAL A 81 -13.51 -23.87 7.95
C VAL A 81 -13.31 -25.22 8.64
N LEU A 82 -14.12 -26.23 8.30
CA LEU A 82 -13.98 -27.57 8.87
C LEU A 82 -12.63 -28.23 8.54
N GLU A 83 -12.03 -27.91 7.40
CA GLU A 83 -10.70 -28.40 7.04
C GLU A 83 -9.58 -27.77 7.87
N ASP A 84 -9.73 -26.50 8.25
CA ASP A 84 -8.71 -25.75 8.97
C ASP A 84 -8.77 -26.03 10.49
N LEU A 85 -9.90 -26.51 11.02
CA LEU A 85 -10.10 -26.77 12.46
C LEU A 85 -9.01 -27.61 13.14
N PRO A 86 -8.48 -28.70 12.55
CA PRO A 86 -7.39 -29.45 13.15
C PRO A 86 -6.12 -28.62 13.34
N ALA A 87 -5.77 -27.76 12.37
CA ALA A 87 -4.59 -26.89 12.46
C ALA A 87 -4.81 -25.75 13.48
N LEU A 88 -6.01 -25.16 13.51
CA LEU A 88 -6.38 -24.11 14.46
C LEU A 88 -6.36 -24.60 15.91
N ALA A 89 -6.73 -25.86 16.16
CA ALA A 89 -6.70 -26.45 17.49
C ALA A 89 -5.28 -26.69 18.04
N TRP A 90 -4.26 -26.66 17.17
CA TRP A 90 -2.86 -26.94 17.51
C TRP A 90 -2.00 -25.66 17.52
N GLY A 91 -2.62 -24.49 17.31
CA GLY A 91 -1.92 -23.20 17.29
C GLY A 91 -1.03 -22.98 16.06
N GLU A 92 -1.04 -23.90 15.10
CA GLU A 92 -0.28 -23.82 13.85
C GLU A 92 -1.06 -23.10 12.73
N GLY A 93 -2.36 -22.90 12.92
CA GLY A 93 -3.22 -22.16 12.01
C GLY A 93 -3.45 -20.71 12.46
N VAL A 94 -3.19 -19.74 11.58
CA VAL A 94 -3.79 -18.41 11.68
C VAL A 94 -5.24 -18.52 11.21
N ALA A 95 -6.22 -18.20 12.06
CA ALA A 95 -7.63 -18.18 11.66
C ALA A 95 -7.80 -17.24 10.47
N ARG A 96 -8.36 -17.75 9.37
CA ARG A 96 -8.49 -17.02 8.11
C ARG A 96 -9.31 -15.75 8.25
N SER A 97 -10.26 -15.65 9.20
CA SER A 97 -10.92 -14.38 9.51
C SER A 97 -9.94 -13.26 9.87
N SER A 98 -8.81 -13.57 10.50
CA SER A 98 -7.73 -12.60 10.75
C SER A 98 -7.00 -12.19 9.46
N ARG A 99 -6.80 -13.11 8.51
CA ARG A 99 -6.20 -12.83 7.20
C ARG A 99 -7.15 -12.21 6.19
N GLU A 100 -8.45 -12.50 6.27
CA GLU A 100 -9.50 -11.93 5.45
C GLU A 100 -9.91 -10.56 5.98
N GLU A 101 -9.91 -10.32 7.30
CA GLU A 101 -10.03 -8.97 7.87
C GLU A 101 -8.77 -8.12 7.63
N GLU A 102 -7.57 -8.71 7.61
CA GLU A 102 -6.33 -8.01 7.19
C GLU A 102 -6.30 -7.77 5.67
N ALA A 103 -6.74 -8.73 4.84
CA ALA A 103 -6.78 -8.58 3.38
C ALA A 103 -7.95 -7.70 2.90
N GLN A 104 -9.06 -7.61 3.64
CA GLN A 104 -10.15 -6.66 3.38
C GLN A 104 -9.85 -5.25 3.93
N ARG A 105 -8.74 -5.07 4.65
CA ARG A 105 -8.21 -3.76 5.07
C ARG A 105 -7.01 -3.28 4.26
N GLU A 106 -6.67 -3.90 3.13
CA GLU A 106 -6.02 -3.16 2.05
C GLU A 106 -7.06 -2.23 1.41
N VAL A 107 -7.40 -1.15 2.12
CA VAL A 107 -8.09 -0.02 1.51
C VAL A 107 -7.11 0.51 0.47
N LEU A 108 -7.39 0.21 -0.80
CA LEU A 108 -6.65 0.81 -1.89
C LEU A 108 -6.70 2.33 -1.73
N PRO A 109 -5.57 3.02 -1.97
CA PRO A 109 -5.48 4.45 -1.70
C PRO A 109 -6.57 5.20 -2.48
N HIS A 110 -7.20 6.14 -1.79
CA HIS A 110 -8.17 7.07 -2.36
C HIS A 110 -7.40 8.36 -2.67
N PHE A 111 -7.43 8.81 -3.92
CA PHE A 111 -6.71 9.99 -4.38
C PHE A 111 -7.66 11.11 -4.78
N HIS A 112 -7.25 12.35 -4.54
CA HIS A 112 -7.93 13.53 -5.04
C HIS A 112 -7.27 14.01 -6.33
N ALA A 113 -8.06 14.19 -7.40
CA ALA A 113 -7.58 14.72 -8.67
C ALA A 113 -8.25 16.06 -8.98
N LEU A 114 -7.47 17.04 -9.42
CA LEU A 114 -8.00 18.27 -10.01
C LEU A 114 -7.95 18.14 -11.53
N VAL A 115 -9.11 18.24 -12.17
CA VAL A 115 -9.24 18.16 -13.64
C VAL A 115 -9.55 19.54 -14.19
N VAL A 116 -8.66 20.03 -15.05
CA VAL A 116 -8.81 21.31 -15.74
C VAL A 116 -9.21 21.03 -17.19
N GLY A 117 -10.46 21.32 -17.53
CA GLY A 117 -11.01 21.07 -18.86
C GLY A 117 -12.35 20.34 -18.85
N PRO A 118 -12.71 19.63 -19.94
CA PRO A 118 -14.04 19.08 -20.12
C PRO A 118 -14.33 17.89 -19.20
N ALA A 119 -15.56 17.79 -18.69
CA ALA A 119 -16.03 16.78 -17.74
C ALA A 119 -15.71 15.32 -18.15
N ARG A 120 -15.65 15.02 -19.45
CA ARG A 120 -15.28 13.69 -19.97
C ARG A 120 -13.92 13.17 -19.47
N ILE A 121 -12.99 14.08 -19.12
CA ILE A 121 -11.68 13.72 -18.57
C ILE A 121 -11.84 13.27 -17.11
N ALA A 122 -12.68 13.95 -16.34
CA ALA A 122 -13.01 13.55 -14.98
C ALA A 122 -13.81 12.24 -14.96
N ASP A 123 -14.79 12.08 -15.86
CA ASP A 123 -15.57 10.84 -16.00
C ASP A 123 -14.67 9.63 -16.26
N ALA A 124 -13.55 9.81 -16.97
CA ALA A 124 -12.56 8.76 -17.22
C ALA A 124 -11.77 8.35 -15.95
N LEU A 125 -11.76 9.17 -14.90
CA LEU A 125 -11.12 8.85 -13.61
C LEU A 125 -12.12 8.28 -12.60
N LEU A 126 -13.40 8.64 -12.67
CA LEU A 126 -14.43 8.21 -11.72
C LEU A 126 -14.90 6.77 -12.02
N ASP A 127 -14.52 5.80 -11.18
CA ASP A 127 -14.97 4.38 -11.24
C ASP A 127 -16.00 4.07 -10.15
N GLU A 128 -16.78 2.99 -10.33
CA GLU A 128 -17.42 2.31 -9.19
C GLU A 128 -16.34 1.67 -8.30
N PRO A 129 -16.49 1.71 -6.97
CA PRO A 129 -15.46 1.24 -6.04
C PRO A 129 -15.10 -0.22 -6.32
N SER A 130 -13.87 -0.45 -6.80
CA SER A 130 -13.34 -1.78 -7.10
C SER A 130 -12.23 -2.13 -6.11
N THR A 131 -12.19 -3.38 -5.63
CA THR A 131 -11.17 -3.87 -4.71
C THR A 131 -9.81 -4.13 -5.38
N ARG A 132 -9.61 -3.70 -6.63
CA ARG A 132 -8.39 -3.99 -7.43
C ARG A 132 -7.64 -2.76 -7.94
N ARG A 133 -8.19 -1.55 -7.81
CA ARG A 133 -7.53 -0.31 -8.25
C ARG A 133 -7.80 0.88 -7.31
N PRO A 134 -6.89 1.87 -7.23
CA PRO A 134 -7.13 3.12 -6.51
C PRO A 134 -8.38 3.83 -7.01
N THR A 135 -9.11 4.44 -6.09
CA THR A 135 -10.29 5.27 -6.37
C THR A 135 -9.87 6.74 -6.47
N PHE A 136 -10.59 7.50 -7.30
CA PHE A 136 -10.36 8.93 -7.49
C PHE A 136 -11.61 9.70 -7.11
N GLU A 137 -11.43 10.77 -6.33
CA GLU A 137 -12.38 11.88 -6.22
C GLU A 137 -11.88 13.01 -7.13
N CYS A 138 -12.77 13.71 -7.82
CA CYS A 138 -12.39 14.71 -8.81
C CYS A 138 -13.07 16.06 -8.57
N ASP A 139 -12.25 17.10 -8.43
CA ASP A 139 -12.69 18.48 -8.64
C ASP A 139 -12.49 18.84 -10.11
N THR A 140 -13.45 19.57 -10.69
CA THR A 140 -13.40 19.96 -12.10
C THR A 140 -13.58 21.44 -12.27
N THR A 141 -12.78 22.04 -13.15
CA THR A 141 -12.93 23.43 -13.55
C THR A 141 -12.52 23.58 -15.02
N PRO A 142 -13.25 24.37 -15.83
CA PRO A 142 -12.80 24.72 -17.18
C PRO A 142 -11.86 25.93 -17.20
N ASP A 143 -11.68 26.62 -16.07
CA ASP A 143 -10.98 27.91 -15.98
C ASP A 143 -9.61 27.76 -15.30
N ALA A 144 -8.57 28.29 -15.94
CA ALA A 144 -7.19 28.17 -15.50
C ALA A 144 -6.91 28.94 -14.20
N GLN A 145 -7.49 30.12 -14.02
CA GLN A 145 -7.31 30.91 -12.80
C GLN A 145 -7.96 30.23 -11.59
N ALA A 146 -9.18 29.73 -11.75
CA ALA A 146 -9.88 28.94 -10.74
C ALA A 146 -9.13 27.64 -10.44
N ALA A 147 -8.51 27.00 -11.45
CA ALA A 147 -7.69 25.82 -11.25
C ALA A 147 -6.49 26.09 -10.33
N PHE A 148 -5.80 27.21 -10.50
CA PHE A 148 -4.69 27.59 -9.64
C PHE A 148 -5.13 27.78 -8.18
N GLU A 149 -6.26 28.45 -7.95
CA GLU A 149 -6.82 28.64 -6.60
C GLU A 149 -7.29 27.32 -5.96
N LEU A 150 -7.90 26.44 -6.76
CA LEU A 150 -8.32 25.11 -6.32
C LEU A 150 -7.11 24.25 -5.94
N ALA A 151 -6.08 24.20 -6.78
CA ALA A 151 -4.86 23.44 -6.50
C ALA A 151 -4.23 23.84 -5.16
N ARG A 152 -4.24 25.14 -4.83
CA ARG A 152 -3.69 25.67 -3.57
C ARG A 152 -4.55 25.38 -2.34
N SER A 153 -5.87 25.26 -2.51
CA SER A 153 -6.82 25.11 -1.40
C SER A 153 -7.21 23.66 -1.12
N SER A 154 -7.35 22.84 -2.16
CA SER A 154 -7.74 21.43 -2.04
C SER A 154 -6.53 20.48 -1.91
N CYS A 155 -5.33 20.93 -2.29
CA CYS A 155 -4.10 20.12 -2.32
C CYS A 155 -4.29 18.76 -3.01
N PRO A 156 -4.65 18.75 -4.31
CA PRO A 156 -4.93 17.51 -5.03
C PRO A 156 -3.67 16.64 -5.11
N ASP A 157 -3.85 15.33 -5.24
CA ASP A 157 -2.75 14.39 -5.40
C ASP A 157 -2.16 14.37 -6.81
N VAL A 158 -2.98 14.73 -7.81
CA VAL A 158 -2.62 14.83 -9.22
C VAL A 158 -3.46 15.90 -9.90
N ILE A 159 -2.85 16.63 -10.84
CA ILE A 159 -3.53 17.61 -11.69
C ILE A 159 -3.59 17.04 -13.10
N VAL A 160 -4.78 16.99 -13.70
CA VAL A 160 -4.99 16.61 -15.10
C VAL A 160 -5.44 17.83 -15.87
N LEU A 161 -4.60 18.31 -16.78
CA LEU A 161 -4.83 19.52 -17.56
C LEU A 161 -5.12 19.18 -19.01
N ASP A 162 -6.24 19.65 -19.54
CA ASP A 162 -6.50 19.67 -20.97
C ASP A 162 -5.68 20.79 -21.64
N ALA A 163 -4.76 20.42 -22.54
CA ALA A 163 -3.90 21.39 -23.24
C ALA A 163 -4.67 22.28 -24.24
N ASP A 164 -5.92 21.93 -24.55
CA ASP A 164 -6.78 22.71 -25.44
C ASP A 164 -7.57 23.80 -24.67
N VAL A 165 -7.39 23.90 -23.34
CA VAL A 165 -7.93 25.00 -22.50
C VAL A 165 -7.10 26.27 -22.69
N GLU A 166 -7.76 27.43 -22.65
CA GLU A 166 -7.07 28.72 -22.71
C GLU A 166 -6.11 28.89 -21.52
N ASP A 167 -4.94 29.48 -21.77
CA ASP A 167 -3.88 29.72 -20.78
C ASP A 167 -3.33 28.45 -20.09
N ALA A 168 -3.43 27.28 -20.73
CA ALA A 168 -2.95 26.02 -20.18
C ALA A 168 -1.44 26.02 -19.91
N SER A 169 -0.63 26.61 -20.78
CA SER A 169 0.82 26.72 -20.59
C SER A 169 1.18 27.58 -19.39
N GLU A 170 0.54 28.74 -19.29
CA GLU A 170 0.69 29.73 -18.24
C GLU A 170 0.29 29.16 -16.88
N LEU A 171 -0.77 28.35 -16.84
CA LEU A 171 -1.17 27.61 -15.65
C LEU A 171 -0.10 26.61 -15.19
N VAL A 172 0.50 25.85 -16.12
CA VAL A 172 1.56 24.89 -15.77
C VAL A 172 2.76 25.63 -15.19
N GLU A 173 3.19 26.71 -15.83
CA GLU A 173 4.30 27.54 -15.33
C GLU A 173 3.99 28.08 -13.92
N ALA A 174 2.80 28.64 -13.71
CA ALA A 174 2.37 29.14 -12.40
C ALA A 174 2.34 28.05 -11.32
N LEU A 175 1.85 26.84 -11.65
CA LEU A 175 1.79 25.70 -10.71
C LEU A 175 3.18 25.16 -10.36
N MET A 176 4.13 25.20 -11.31
CA MET A 176 5.50 24.74 -11.12
C MET A 176 6.34 25.74 -10.31
N ASP A 177 6.06 27.04 -10.41
CA ASP A 177 6.74 28.10 -9.66
C ASP A 177 6.20 28.29 -8.22
N GLU A 178 5.02 27.76 -7.93
CA GLU A 178 4.37 27.89 -6.61
C GLU A 178 4.83 26.78 -5.65
N PRO A 179 5.43 27.10 -4.49
CA PRO A 179 5.99 26.10 -3.56
C PRO A 179 4.99 25.07 -3.03
N LEU A 180 3.70 25.42 -2.98
CA LEU A 180 2.65 24.51 -2.52
C LEU A 180 2.24 23.48 -3.59
N THR A 181 2.49 23.77 -4.87
CA THR A 181 2.03 22.95 -6.00
C THR A 181 3.17 22.39 -6.85
N GLU A 182 4.41 22.89 -6.72
CA GLU A 182 5.59 22.48 -7.50
C GLU A 182 5.89 20.97 -7.46
N SER A 183 5.43 20.30 -6.40
CA SER A 183 5.66 18.86 -6.18
C SER A 183 4.50 17.98 -6.66
N LEU A 184 3.40 18.58 -7.11
CA LEU A 184 2.22 17.86 -7.57
C LEU A 184 2.43 17.37 -9.01
N PRO A 185 2.19 16.09 -9.31
CA PRO A 185 2.30 15.59 -10.66
C PRO A 185 1.23 16.19 -11.56
N ILE A 186 1.67 16.80 -12.67
CA ILE A 186 0.79 17.36 -13.70
C ILE A 186 0.76 16.41 -14.91
N ILE A 187 -0.43 15.99 -15.33
CA ILE A 187 -0.68 15.18 -16.52
C ILE A 187 -1.38 16.04 -17.55
N VAL A 188 -0.73 16.28 -18.70
CA VAL A 188 -1.28 17.13 -19.75
C VAL A 188 -1.89 16.28 -20.86
N VAL A 189 -3.16 16.52 -21.20
CA VAL A 189 -3.92 15.80 -22.24
C VAL A 189 -4.24 16.75 -23.38
N GLY A 190 -3.63 16.56 -24.55
CA GLY A 190 -3.73 17.53 -25.65
C GLY A 190 -4.02 16.91 -27.00
N SER A 191 -4.59 17.69 -27.92
CA SER A 191 -4.68 17.30 -29.33
C SER A 191 -3.31 17.21 -30.01
N PHE A 192 -2.35 18.02 -29.54
CA PHE A 192 -0.95 18.08 -29.99
C PHE A 192 -0.83 18.00 -31.52
N LEU A 193 -1.28 19.07 -32.20
CA LEU A 193 -1.32 19.14 -33.65
C LEU A 193 0.09 19.17 -34.25
N THR A 194 1.08 19.62 -33.47
CA THR A 194 2.50 19.62 -33.82
C THR A 194 3.34 18.84 -32.80
N ALA A 195 4.43 18.24 -33.26
CA ALA A 195 5.34 17.50 -32.38
C ALA A 195 5.98 18.38 -31.28
N GLY A 196 6.04 19.70 -31.49
CA GLY A 196 6.61 20.65 -30.54
C GLY A 196 5.71 20.97 -29.35
N GLU A 197 4.38 20.88 -29.50
CA GLU A 197 3.42 21.24 -28.45
C GLU A 197 3.55 20.32 -27.23
N ALA A 198 3.63 19.00 -27.43
CA ALA A 198 3.84 18.07 -26.34
C ALA A 198 5.23 18.25 -25.68
N SER A 199 6.26 18.56 -26.48
CA SER A 199 7.62 18.78 -25.98
C SER A 199 7.74 20.01 -25.07
N LEU A 200 6.92 21.05 -25.28
CA LEU A 200 6.88 22.22 -24.42
C LEU A 200 6.51 21.84 -22.98
N TYR A 201 5.43 21.08 -22.80
CA TYR A 201 5.00 20.63 -21.47
C TYR A 201 6.02 19.71 -20.81
N VAL A 202 6.64 18.81 -21.58
CA VAL A 202 7.73 17.95 -21.07
C VAL A 202 8.90 18.80 -20.57
N ALA A 203 9.28 19.86 -21.30
CA ALA A 203 10.35 20.76 -20.91
C ALA A 203 10.03 21.55 -19.63
N MET A 204 8.75 21.85 -19.37
CA MET A 204 8.27 22.46 -18.12
C MET A 204 8.28 21.51 -16.92
N GLY A 205 8.56 20.22 -17.13
CA GLY A 205 8.69 19.24 -16.05
C GLY A 205 7.38 18.55 -15.65
N VAL A 206 6.34 18.59 -16.49
CA VAL A 206 5.11 17.84 -16.23
C VAL A 206 5.40 16.34 -16.14
N ALA A 207 4.61 15.62 -15.35
CA ALA A 207 4.82 14.20 -15.11
C ALA A 207 4.59 13.36 -16.37
N LYS A 208 3.60 13.73 -17.20
CA LYS A 208 3.31 13.03 -18.46
C LYS A 208 2.49 13.89 -19.42
N THR A 209 2.68 13.66 -20.72
CA THR A 209 1.81 14.18 -21.78
C THR A 209 1.09 13.04 -22.49
N ILE A 210 -0.20 13.23 -22.82
CA ILE A 210 -1.05 12.23 -23.46
C ILE A 210 -1.75 12.86 -24.67
N ALA A 211 -1.52 12.29 -25.86
CA ALA A 211 -2.19 12.75 -27.07
C ALA A 211 -3.65 12.28 -27.13
N LYS A 212 -4.53 13.11 -27.67
CA LYS A 212 -5.92 12.75 -27.98
C LYS A 212 -6.00 12.00 -29.32
N PRO A 213 -6.92 11.03 -29.47
CA PRO A 213 -7.89 10.58 -28.46
C PRO A 213 -7.24 9.72 -27.37
N THR A 214 -7.57 9.98 -26.10
CA THR A 214 -7.12 9.17 -24.97
C THR A 214 -8.24 8.22 -24.50
N SER A 215 -7.88 6.99 -24.13
CA SER A 215 -8.81 6.06 -23.48
C SER A 215 -8.83 6.26 -21.96
N ARG A 216 -9.90 5.79 -21.33
CA ARG A 216 -10.05 5.73 -19.87
C ARG A 216 -8.84 5.03 -19.23
N GLU A 217 -8.48 3.86 -19.75
CA GLU A 217 -7.37 3.05 -19.24
C GLU A 217 -6.04 3.78 -19.37
N THR A 218 -5.84 4.53 -20.45
CA THR A 218 -4.59 5.26 -20.72
C THR A 218 -4.41 6.42 -19.74
N LEU A 219 -5.46 7.22 -19.55
CA LEU A 219 -5.45 8.34 -18.61
C LEU A 219 -5.28 7.86 -17.17
N ARG A 220 -6.02 6.83 -16.78
CA ARG A 220 -5.90 6.24 -15.43
C ARG A 220 -4.52 5.67 -15.18
N ALA A 221 -3.97 4.88 -16.11
CA ALA A 221 -2.64 4.32 -15.96
C ALA A 221 -1.57 5.41 -15.81
N ALA A 222 -1.71 6.53 -16.53
CA ALA A 222 -0.83 7.68 -16.39
C ALA A 222 -0.92 8.34 -15.00
N CYS A 223 -2.12 8.52 -14.47
CA CYS A 223 -2.32 9.08 -13.13
C CYS A 223 -1.77 8.14 -12.04
N GLU A 224 -2.11 6.85 -12.11
CA GLU A 224 -1.62 5.83 -11.17
C GLU A 224 -0.08 5.71 -11.21
N GLU A 225 0.53 5.80 -12.39
CA GLU A 225 2.00 5.80 -12.54
C GLU A 225 2.64 7.04 -11.90
N ALA A 226 2.09 8.23 -12.15
CA ALA A 226 2.62 9.47 -11.59
C ALA A 226 2.49 9.51 -10.06
N LEU A 227 1.38 8.99 -9.52
CA LEU A 227 1.14 8.87 -8.09
C LEU A 227 2.07 7.84 -7.43
N ARG A 228 2.36 6.71 -8.08
CA ARG A 228 3.36 5.74 -7.58
C ARG A 228 4.76 6.34 -7.49
N VAL A 229 5.16 7.16 -8.45
CA VAL A 229 6.47 7.85 -8.42
C VAL A 229 6.51 8.86 -7.27
N ARG A 230 5.39 9.55 -7.01
CA ARG A 230 5.25 10.46 -5.86
C ARG A 230 5.28 9.70 -4.53
N ASP A 231 4.53 8.62 -4.37
CA ASP A 231 4.60 7.75 -3.18
C ASP A 231 6.02 7.21 -2.99
N SER A 232 6.70 6.81 -4.06
CA SER A 232 8.10 6.35 -3.98
C SER A 232 9.09 7.44 -3.55
N LYS A 233 8.78 8.73 -3.79
CA LYS A 233 9.55 9.89 -3.29
C LYS A 233 9.07 10.36 -1.91
N THR A 234 7.83 10.04 -1.53
CA THR A 234 7.13 10.53 -0.34
C THR A 234 6.96 9.44 0.73
N ASP A 235 7.40 8.21 0.47
CA ASP A 235 7.78 7.17 1.43
C ASP A 235 9.00 7.64 2.23
N ARG A 236 8.84 8.80 2.87
CA ARG A 236 9.42 9.10 4.15
C ARG A 236 8.94 7.98 5.05
N LEU A 237 9.80 6.98 5.25
CA LEU A 237 9.70 6.05 6.36
C LEU A 237 9.31 6.85 7.60
N VAL A 238 8.06 6.73 8.06
CA VAL A 238 7.65 7.26 9.34
C VAL A 238 8.27 6.34 10.38
N LEU A 239 9.52 6.64 10.74
CA LEU A 239 10.29 5.81 11.66
C LEU A 239 9.65 5.73 13.05
N GLY A 240 8.88 6.74 13.46
CA GLY A 240 8.31 6.83 14.80
C GLY A 240 9.43 6.86 15.86
N GLU A 241 9.27 6.11 16.94
CA GLU A 241 10.30 5.89 17.97
C GLU A 241 10.76 4.41 17.96
N PRO A 242 11.52 3.97 16.94
CA PRO A 242 11.96 2.59 16.86
C PRO A 242 13.11 2.35 17.85
N THR A 243 13.21 1.14 18.37
CA THR A 243 14.45 0.66 19.00
C THR A 243 15.58 0.60 17.96
N LEU A 244 16.84 0.52 18.40
CA LEU A 244 17.97 0.38 17.46
C LEU A 244 17.86 -0.88 16.59
N GLU A 245 17.32 -1.96 17.14
CA GLU A 245 17.08 -3.21 16.43
C GLU A 245 16.04 -3.01 15.32
N GLN A 246 14.89 -2.43 15.67
CA GLN A 246 13.83 -2.11 14.71
C GLN A 246 14.30 -1.11 13.64
N LEU A 247 15.14 -0.13 14.00
CA LEU A 247 15.74 0.78 13.04
C LEU A 247 16.65 0.03 12.06
N GLY A 248 17.48 -0.89 12.56
CA GLY A 248 18.34 -1.74 11.74
C GLY A 248 17.56 -2.62 10.76
N GLU A 249 16.52 -3.30 11.25
CA GLU A 249 15.65 -4.14 10.43
C GLU A 249 14.95 -3.34 9.34
N ARG A 250 14.34 -2.21 9.69
CA ARG A 250 13.65 -1.34 8.73
C ARG A 250 14.58 -0.80 7.65
N LEU A 251 15.79 -0.37 8.01
CA LEU A 251 16.78 0.07 7.03
C LEU A 251 17.23 -1.06 6.10
N ALA A 252 17.41 -2.27 6.64
CA ALA A 252 17.77 -3.45 5.84
C ALA A 252 16.66 -3.84 4.86
N ASP A 253 15.40 -3.82 5.32
CA ASP A 253 14.25 -4.10 4.47
C ASP A 253 14.07 -3.04 3.39
N GLU A 254 14.26 -1.76 3.71
CA GLU A 254 14.19 -0.67 2.73
C GLU A 254 15.25 -0.82 1.64
N ILE A 255 16.51 -1.08 2.03
CA ILE A 255 17.60 -1.32 1.06
C ILE A 255 17.27 -2.55 0.19
N ARG A 256 16.74 -3.63 0.79
CA ARG A 256 16.34 -4.83 0.05
C ARG A 256 15.21 -4.53 -0.94
N GLN A 257 14.19 -3.78 -0.53
CA GLN A 257 13.08 -3.41 -1.41
C GLN A 257 13.56 -2.51 -2.55
N ALA A 258 14.42 -1.53 -2.26
CA ALA A 258 14.97 -0.62 -3.26
C ALA A 258 15.80 -1.35 -4.32
N ILE A 259 16.57 -2.37 -3.94
CA ILE A 259 17.44 -3.11 -4.86
C ILE A 259 16.71 -4.28 -5.53
N VAL A 260 16.00 -5.11 -4.76
CA VAL A 260 15.40 -6.38 -5.24
C VAL A 260 13.91 -6.23 -5.51
N GLY A 261 13.19 -5.55 -4.62
CA GLY A 261 11.72 -5.39 -4.72
C GLY A 261 11.29 -4.61 -5.96
N ARG A 262 12.04 -3.57 -6.33
CA ARG A 262 11.80 -2.71 -7.50
C ARG A 262 12.41 -3.23 -8.81
N SER A 263 13.15 -4.33 -8.76
CA SER A 263 13.77 -4.95 -9.95
C SER A 263 12.82 -5.91 -10.65
N ASP A 264 12.90 -5.95 -11.98
CA ASP A 264 12.20 -6.92 -12.84
C ASP A 264 12.46 -8.35 -12.34
N PRO A 265 11.41 -9.15 -12.05
CA PRO A 265 11.54 -10.53 -11.61
C PRO A 265 12.50 -11.37 -12.47
N ALA A 266 12.54 -11.15 -13.78
CA ALA A 266 13.40 -11.89 -14.71
C ALA A 266 14.90 -11.55 -14.54
N MET A 267 15.23 -10.40 -13.95
CA MET A 267 16.60 -9.90 -13.81
C MET A 267 17.19 -10.15 -12.42
N ARG A 268 16.41 -10.70 -11.47
CA ARG A 268 16.84 -10.90 -10.07
C ARG A 268 17.96 -11.93 -9.91
N GLU A 269 18.08 -12.86 -10.85
CA GLU A 269 19.13 -13.90 -10.85
C GLU A 269 20.38 -13.50 -11.65
N LEU A 270 20.39 -12.29 -12.23
CA LEU A 270 21.50 -11.80 -13.02
C LEU A 270 22.74 -11.59 -12.14
N ARG A 271 23.87 -12.20 -12.55
CA ARG A 271 25.16 -12.01 -11.86
C ARG A 271 25.76 -10.66 -12.25
N VAL A 272 25.89 -9.77 -11.28
CA VAL A 272 26.50 -8.45 -11.48
C VAL A 272 28.01 -8.51 -11.17
N PRO A 273 28.91 -8.24 -12.14
CA PRO A 273 30.35 -8.27 -11.92
C PRO A 273 30.83 -6.98 -11.24
N LEU A 274 30.79 -6.95 -9.91
CA LEU A 274 31.12 -5.75 -9.11
C LEU A 274 32.61 -5.59 -8.76
N GLY A 275 33.47 -6.52 -9.20
CA GLY A 275 34.90 -6.50 -8.87
C GLY A 275 35.13 -6.54 -7.35
N GLU A 276 35.90 -5.57 -6.84
CA GLU A 276 36.17 -5.40 -5.41
C GLU A 276 34.98 -4.79 -4.63
N GLY A 277 33.97 -4.26 -5.33
CA GLY A 277 32.75 -3.71 -4.72
C GLY A 277 32.93 -2.36 -4.02
N THR A 278 34.13 -1.76 -4.04
CA THR A 278 34.45 -0.50 -3.36
C THR A 278 33.54 0.66 -3.77
N GLU A 279 33.17 0.73 -5.06
CA GLU A 279 32.28 1.78 -5.59
C GLU A 279 30.88 1.76 -4.98
N ILE A 280 30.42 0.59 -4.52
CA ILE A 280 29.10 0.43 -3.85
C ILE A 280 29.26 0.54 -2.33
N MET A 281 30.30 -0.09 -1.79
CA MET A 281 30.50 -0.15 -0.34
C MET A 281 30.90 1.20 0.25
N ALA A 282 31.70 2.02 -0.45
CA ALA A 282 32.13 3.32 0.09
C ALA A 282 30.96 4.30 0.33
N PRO A 283 30.04 4.52 -0.63
CA PRO A 283 28.83 5.31 -0.37
C PRO A 283 27.95 4.72 0.73
N LEU A 284 27.81 3.39 0.78
CA LEU A 284 27.03 2.71 1.81
C LEU A 284 27.61 2.96 3.21
N TRP A 285 28.93 2.89 3.37
CA TRP A 285 29.59 3.21 4.64
C TRP A 285 29.43 4.68 5.03
N GLY A 286 29.48 5.59 4.06
CA GLY A 286 29.18 7.01 4.28
C GLY A 286 27.76 7.23 4.80
N ALA A 287 26.77 6.55 4.20
CA ALA A 287 25.38 6.60 4.66
C ALA A 287 25.22 6.03 6.08
N ILE A 288 25.86 4.89 6.38
CA ILE A 288 25.84 4.28 7.72
C ILE A 288 26.46 5.22 8.76
N ALA A 289 27.58 5.87 8.43
CA ALA A 289 28.20 6.85 9.32
C ALA A 289 27.23 8.01 9.64
N ARG A 290 26.51 8.49 8.63
CA ARG A 290 25.50 9.55 8.81
C ARG A 290 24.33 9.10 9.68
N VAL A 291 23.83 7.88 9.50
CA VAL A 291 22.77 7.31 10.35
C VAL A 291 23.23 7.23 11.81
N ARG A 292 24.47 6.75 12.04
CA ARG A 292 25.05 6.68 13.40
C ARG A 292 25.13 8.05 14.07
N GLU A 293 25.54 9.07 13.33
CA GLU A 293 25.61 10.45 13.82
C GLU A 293 24.24 10.98 14.24
N ILE A 294 23.20 10.76 13.40
CA ILE A 294 21.82 11.18 13.70
C ILE A 294 21.30 10.48 14.96
N VAL A 295 21.53 9.17 15.09
CA VAL A 295 21.12 8.38 16.26
C VAL A 295 21.81 8.87 17.53
N MET A 296 23.12 9.13 17.48
CA MET A 296 23.86 9.68 18.62
C MET A 296 23.33 11.06 19.03
N SER A 297 23.04 11.92 18.06
CA SER A 297 22.47 13.25 18.29
C SER A 297 21.09 13.17 18.93
N ARG A 298 20.18 12.35 18.38
CA ARG A 298 18.80 12.19 18.87
C ARG A 298 18.70 11.54 20.24
N THR A 299 19.68 10.72 20.60
CA THR A 299 19.73 10.04 21.91
C THR A 299 20.56 10.80 22.95
N ASN A 300 21.01 12.03 22.66
CA ASN A 300 21.90 12.82 23.52
C ASN A 300 23.14 12.01 23.99
N GLY A 301 23.66 11.15 23.12
CA GLY A 301 24.82 10.31 23.40
C GLY A 301 24.58 9.10 24.32
N ALA A 302 23.33 8.74 24.61
CA ALA A 302 22.99 7.49 25.30
C ALA A 302 23.36 6.26 24.46
N VAL A 303 23.24 6.36 23.13
CA VAL A 303 23.77 5.36 22.19
C VAL A 303 25.15 5.81 21.73
N ARG A 304 26.12 4.90 21.81
CA ARG A 304 27.49 5.11 21.29
C ARG A 304 27.89 3.93 20.44
N PHE A 305 28.31 4.20 19.21
CA PHE A 305 28.83 3.18 18.30
C PHE A 305 30.33 3.00 18.53
N GLY A 306 30.79 1.77 18.66
CA GLY A 306 32.22 1.44 18.81
C GLY A 306 32.92 1.21 17.47
N GLY A 307 34.20 1.61 17.40
CA GLY A 307 35.13 1.33 16.29
C GLY A 307 35.12 2.39 15.16
N PRO A 308 36.29 2.65 14.52
CA PRO A 308 36.30 3.37 13.25
C PRO A 308 35.52 2.54 12.21
N GLY A 309 34.78 3.20 11.32
CA GLY A 309 34.24 2.53 10.15
C GLY A 309 35.37 1.87 9.34
N PRO A 310 35.05 0.89 8.46
CA PRO A 310 36.07 0.26 7.62
C PRO A 310 36.87 1.29 6.83
N GLU A 311 38.15 0.98 6.57
CA GLU A 311 39.13 1.88 5.95
C GLU A 311 38.56 2.55 4.69
N GLY A 312 38.43 3.89 4.71
CA GLY A 312 37.94 4.70 3.59
C GLY A 312 36.84 5.72 3.93
N ALA A 313 36.17 5.60 5.09
CA ALA A 313 35.16 6.57 5.52
C ALA A 313 35.79 7.80 6.22
N ILE A 314 36.39 8.70 5.43
CA ILE A 314 36.75 10.03 5.96
C ILE A 314 35.50 10.90 5.93
N ALA A 315 34.93 11.18 7.11
CA ALA A 315 33.96 12.26 7.25
C ALA A 315 34.70 13.59 7.06
N TYR A 316 34.45 14.26 5.93
CA TYR A 316 34.86 15.66 5.76
C TYR A 316 33.94 16.52 6.65
N ALA A 317 34.31 16.67 7.91
CA ALA A 317 33.80 17.76 8.74
C ALA A 317 34.53 19.04 8.31
N GLY A 318 33.82 19.97 7.67
CA GLY A 318 34.34 21.30 7.36
C GLY A 318 34.83 21.99 8.63
N ALA A 319 36.10 22.38 8.64
CA ALA A 319 36.69 23.16 9.71
C ALA A 319 36.31 24.65 9.61
N ASP A 320 36.28 25.28 10.78
CA ASP A 320 36.27 26.71 11.11
C ASP A 320 34.95 27.49 11.00
N VAL A 321 34.38 27.89 12.14
CA VAL A 321 34.61 29.20 12.80
C VAL A 321 34.19 29.13 14.28
N ALA A 322 34.93 29.86 15.13
CA ALA A 322 34.62 30.27 16.52
C ALA A 322 35.28 29.47 17.67
N ARG A 323 36.60 29.66 17.84
CA ARG A 323 37.20 29.77 19.18
C ARG A 323 38.43 30.69 19.17
N ALA A 324 38.18 31.97 18.98
CA ALA A 324 39.09 33.04 19.31
C ALA A 324 38.36 34.05 20.20
N ASP A 325 38.10 33.69 21.46
CA ASP A 325 38.00 34.68 22.54
C ASP A 325 38.09 34.02 23.91
N ARG A 326 39.31 33.76 24.38
CA ARG A 326 39.63 33.62 25.82
C ARG A 326 41.05 34.10 26.07
N SER A 327 41.22 35.41 25.96
CA SER A 327 42.35 36.12 26.57
C SER A 327 41.95 37.57 26.88
N ARG A 328 41.12 37.75 27.91
CA ARG A 328 41.03 38.95 28.75
C ARG A 328 40.07 38.69 29.93
N GLY A 329 40.60 38.74 31.15
CA GLY A 329 39.90 38.52 32.40
C GLY A 329 40.81 37.86 33.42
#